data_AF-A0AAV2MSX8-F1
#
_entry.id   AF-A0AAV2MSX8-F1
#
_cell.length_a   1.000
_cell.length_b   1.000
_cell.length_c   1.000
_cell.angle_alpha   90.00
_cell.angle_beta   90.00
_cell.angle_gamma   90.00
#
_symmetry.space_group_name_H-M   'P 1'
#
loop_
_entity.id
_entity.type
_entity.pdbx_description
1 polymer ?
#
loop_
_entity_poly.entity_id
_entity_poly.type
_entity_poly.pdbx_seq_one_letter_code
_entity_poly.pdbx_strand_id
1 'polypeptide(L)'
;MELDEVVLYHDDSGSSAVMSERVSGLASSIYREFERLIERHGEEVVKELMPLVVAVLESLEAACGVSQEREVELELLKEDNEQLVTQYEREKALRRHAEEVSRSPGTSPVDD
;
A
#
# COMPACT_ATOMS: atom_id res chain seq x y z
N MET A 1 -35.58 -7.51 -0.50
CA MET A 1 -34.79 -6.56 -1.29
C MET A 1 -33.37 -7.07 -1.20
N GLU A 2 -33.01 -8.04 -2.04
CA GLU A 2 -32.66 -7.87 -3.47
C GLU A 2 -31.31 -7.17 -3.65
N LEU A 3 -30.37 -7.98 -4.17
CA LEU A 3 -29.30 -7.64 -5.12
C LEU A 3 -28.14 -6.82 -4.53
N ASP A 4 -26.97 -7.42 -4.30
CA ASP A 4 -26.00 -7.81 -5.33
C ASP A 4 -25.54 -6.57 -6.11
N GLU A 5 -24.55 -5.88 -5.55
CA GLU A 5 -23.77 -4.87 -6.27
C GLU A 5 -22.29 -5.22 -6.15
N VAL A 6 -21.95 -6.34 -6.79
CA VAL A 6 -20.61 -6.59 -7.29
C VAL A 6 -20.29 -5.46 -8.27
N VAL A 7 -19.62 -4.41 -7.79
CA VAL A 7 -19.01 -3.42 -8.68
C VAL A 7 -17.71 -4.02 -9.21
N LEU A 8 -17.86 -4.88 -10.22
CA LEU A 8 -16.77 -5.28 -11.09
C LEU A 8 -16.61 -4.18 -12.16
N TYR A 9 -15.73 -3.22 -11.91
CA TYR A 9 -15.03 -2.57 -13.01
C TYR A 9 -13.57 -2.99 -12.93
N HIS A 10 -13.37 -4.15 -13.55
CA HIS A 10 -12.12 -4.46 -14.22
C HIS A 10 -11.87 -3.36 -15.26
N ASP A 11 -11.05 -2.37 -14.90
CA ASP A 11 -10.45 -1.49 -15.89
C ASP A 11 -9.13 -2.12 -16.36
N ASP A 12 -9.24 -3.24 -17.08
CA ASP A 12 -8.19 -3.72 -17.97
C ASP A 12 -8.35 -3.03 -19.32
N SER A 13 -8.23 -1.70 -19.32
CA SER A 13 -8.21 -0.89 -20.52
C SER A 13 -6.98 0.00 -20.53
N GLY A 14 -5.83 -0.59 -20.81
CA GLY A 14 -4.72 0.14 -21.43
C GLY A 14 -3.91 1.03 -20.50
N SER A 15 -3.81 0.70 -19.21
CA SER A 15 -2.69 1.21 -18.41
C SER A 15 -1.43 0.49 -18.90
N SER A 16 -0.74 1.08 -19.87
CA SER A 16 0.72 1.08 -19.81
C SER A 16 1.04 1.66 -18.44
N ALA A 17 1.05 0.82 -17.40
CA ALA A 17 1.36 1.22 -16.03
C ALA A 17 2.61 2.08 -16.16
N VAL A 18 2.46 3.37 -15.83
CA VAL A 18 3.52 4.35 -16.03
C VAL A 18 4.71 3.81 -15.25
N MET A 19 5.72 3.31 -15.96
CA MET A 19 6.84 2.62 -15.32
C MET A 19 7.35 3.47 -14.18
N SER A 20 7.56 2.86 -13.02
CA SER A 20 8.14 3.50 -11.86
C SER A 20 9.36 4.31 -12.29
N GLU A 21 9.49 5.54 -11.77
CA GLU A 21 10.62 6.43 -12.09
C GLU A 21 11.97 5.73 -11.86
N ARG A 22 12.04 4.84 -10.85
CA ARG A 22 13.19 3.98 -10.61
C ARG A 22 13.45 2.98 -11.73
N VAL A 23 12.44 2.26 -12.17
CA VAL A 23 12.56 1.23 -13.23
C VAL A 23 12.86 1.89 -14.57
N SER A 24 12.20 3.00 -14.88
CA SER A 24 12.47 3.83 -16.06
C SER A 24 13.92 4.35 -16.09
N GLY A 25 14.45 4.83 -14.95
CA GLY A 25 15.84 5.26 -14.84
C GLY A 25 16.86 4.13 -15.03
N LEU A 26 16.56 2.93 -14.52
CA LEU A 26 17.37 1.74 -14.74
C LEU A 26 17.33 1.29 -16.20
N ALA A 27 16.14 1.21 -16.79
CA ALA A 27 15.96 0.88 -18.20
C ALA A 27 16.77 1.84 -19.09
N SER A 28 16.64 3.15 -18.87
CA SER A 28 17.38 4.19 -19.60
C SER A 28 18.90 3.99 -19.50
N SER A 29 19.40 3.65 -18.31
CA SER A 29 20.82 3.39 -18.09
C SER A 29 21.29 2.12 -18.81
N ILE A 30 20.51 1.04 -18.76
CA ILE A 30 20.85 -0.24 -19.41
C ILE A 30 20.83 -0.10 -20.93
N TYR A 31 19.80 0.53 -21.50
CA TYR A 31 19.73 0.76 -22.94
C TYR A 31 20.89 1.60 -23.46
N ARG A 32 21.33 2.63 -22.70
CA ARG A 32 22.54 3.39 -23.04
C ARG A 32 23.81 2.51 -23.03
N GLU A 33 23.93 1.56 -22.10
CA GLU A 33 25.05 0.61 -22.14
C GLU A 33 24.97 -0.34 -23.34
N PHE A 34 23.77 -0.78 -23.70
CA PHE A 34 23.56 -1.59 -24.90
C PHE A 34 23.94 -0.84 -26.17
N GLU A 35 23.58 0.43 -26.32
CA GLU A 35 24.04 1.26 -27.44
C GLU A 35 25.57 1.26 -27.53
N ARG A 36 26.28 1.48 -26.41
CA ARG A 36 27.76 1.44 -26.39
C ARG A 36 28.36 0.06 -26.68
N LEU A 37 27.63 -1.02 -26.41
CA LEU A 37 28.05 -2.38 -26.76
C LEU A 37 27.82 -2.66 -28.25
N ILE A 38 26.66 -2.25 -28.78
CA ILE A 38 26.32 -2.37 -30.20
C ILE A 38 27.32 -1.59 -31.05
N GLU A 39 27.67 -0.37 -30.66
CA GLU A 39 28.65 0.47 -31.36
C GLU A 39 30.04 -0.19 -31.47
N ARG A 40 30.47 -0.94 -30.44
CA ARG A 40 31.81 -1.54 -30.38
C ARG A 40 31.88 -2.97 -30.91
N HIS A 41 30.80 -3.73 -30.79
CA HIS A 41 30.81 -5.17 -30.98
C HIS A 41 29.71 -5.67 -31.94
N GLY A 42 28.83 -4.79 -32.42
CA GLY A 42 27.69 -5.11 -33.29
C GLY A 42 26.45 -5.54 -32.51
N GLU A 43 25.30 -5.54 -33.19
CA GLU A 43 23.99 -5.79 -32.58
C GLU A 43 23.80 -7.23 -32.07
N GLU A 44 24.44 -8.21 -32.73
CA GLU A 44 24.25 -9.63 -32.41
C GLU A 44 24.64 -9.97 -30.97
N VAL A 45 25.51 -9.19 -30.32
CA VAL A 45 25.92 -9.45 -28.92
C VAL A 45 24.83 -9.17 -27.89
N VAL A 46 23.83 -8.34 -28.22
CA VAL A 46 22.72 -8.00 -27.30
C VAL A 46 21.40 -8.66 -27.69
N LYS A 47 21.30 -9.24 -28.88
CA LYS A 47 20.06 -9.74 -29.47
C LYS A 47 19.33 -10.76 -28.59
N GLU A 48 20.06 -11.71 -28.00
CA GLU A 48 19.49 -12.70 -27.08
C GLU A 48 19.37 -12.18 -25.64
N LEU A 49 20.17 -11.17 -25.27
CA LEU A 49 20.18 -10.59 -23.93
C LEU A 49 19.05 -9.59 -23.71
N MET A 50 18.70 -8.84 -24.75
CA MET A 50 17.67 -7.80 -24.72
C MET A 50 16.31 -8.31 -24.22
N PRO A 51 15.74 -9.43 -24.72
CA PRO A 51 14.46 -9.93 -24.20
C PRO A 51 14.56 -10.38 -22.73
N LEU A 52 15.71 -10.88 -22.28
CA LEU A 52 15.92 -11.23 -20.88
C LEU A 52 15.94 -10.00 -19.98
N VAL A 53 16.60 -8.93 -20.42
CA VAL A 53 16.61 -7.66 -19.69
C VAL A 53 15.23 -7.03 -19.63
N VAL A 54 14.48 -7.04 -20.74
CA VAL A 54 13.09 -6.57 -20.76
C VAL A 54 12.24 -7.36 -19.76
N ALA A 55 12.31 -8.69 -19.78
CA ALA A 55 11.57 -9.54 -18.85
C ALA A 55 11.93 -9.26 -17.37
N VAL A 56 13.20 -8.98 -17.07
CA VAL A 56 13.64 -8.58 -15.72
C VAL A 56 13.08 -7.22 -15.31
N LEU A 57 13.09 -6.23 -16.22
CA LEU A 57 12.54 -4.90 -15.94
C LEU A 57 11.01 -4.95 -15.75
N GLU A 58 10.31 -5.74 -16.56
CA GLU A 58 8.86 -5.98 -16.41
C GLU A 58 8.55 -6.68 -15.08
N SER A 59 9.34 -7.70 -14.71
CA SER A 59 9.20 -8.39 -13.43
C SER A 59 9.46 -7.46 -12.24
N LEU A 60 10.43 -6.56 -12.37
CA LEU A 60 10.72 -5.55 -11.36
C LEU A 60 9.57 -4.55 -11.22
N GLU A 61 9.02 -4.07 -12.34
CA GLU A 61 7.86 -3.18 -12.33
C GLU A 61 6.66 -3.83 -11.63
N ALA A 62 6.36 -5.08 -11.95
CA ALA A 62 5.28 -5.83 -11.30
C ALA A 62 5.52 -5.99 -9.79
N ALA A 63 6.76 -6.29 -9.38
CA ALA A 63 7.13 -6.39 -7.98
C ALA A 63 7.00 -5.04 -7.25
N CYS A 64 7.36 -3.93 -7.91
CA CYS A 64 7.17 -2.59 -7.38
C CYS A 64 5.68 -2.25 -7.19
N GLY A 65 4.83 -2.57 -8.17
CA GLY A 65 3.38 -2.36 -8.06
C GLY A 65 2.77 -3.10 -6.86
N VAL A 66 3.08 -4.40 -6.72
CA VAL A 66 2.62 -5.20 -5.57
C VAL A 66 3.18 -4.65 -4.24
N SER A 67 4.42 -4.18 -4.23
CA SER A 67 5.01 -3.59 -3.02
C SER A 67 4.28 -2.32 -2.61
N GLN A 68 3.91 -1.46 -3.57
CA GLN A 68 3.22 -0.21 -3.31
C GLN A 68 1.78 -0.44 -2.84
N GLU A 69 1.08 -1.40 -3.44
CA GLU A 69 -0.26 -1.82 -2.98
C GLU A 69 -0.22 -2.29 -1.52
N ARG A 70 0.76 -3.13 -1.17
CA ARG A 70 0.95 -3.60 0.22
C ARG A 70 1.31 -2.48 1.18
N GLU A 71 2.09 -1.49 0.74
CA GLU A 71 2.44 -0.33 1.57
C GLU A 71 1.20 0.49 1.91
N VAL A 72 0.32 0.72 0.92
CA VAL A 72 -0.97 1.39 1.13
C VAL A 72 -1.87 0.59 2.08
N GLU A 73 -1.98 -0.73 1.90
CA GLU A 73 -2.76 -1.61 2.79
C GLU A 73 -2.24 -1.53 4.24
N LEU A 74 -0.92 -1.54 4.42
CA LEU A 74 -0.30 -1.40 5.74
C LEU A 74 -0.59 -0.06 6.40
N GLU A 75 -0.61 1.04 5.63
CA GLU A 75 -0.96 2.36 6.15
C GLU A 75 -2.42 2.43 6.59
N LEU A 76 -3.34 1.89 5.79
CA LEU A 76 -4.77 1.82 6.15
C LEU A 76 -5.00 1.00 7.42
N LEU A 77 -4.34 -0.15 7.56
CA LEU A 77 -4.44 -0.98 8.76
C LEU A 77 -3.87 -0.29 10.01
N LYS A 78 -2.81 0.51 9.86
CA LYS A 78 -2.27 1.30 10.97
C LYS A 78 -3.26 2.38 11.38
N GLU A 79 -3.85 3.10 10.44
CA GLU A 79 -4.85 4.13 10.73
C GLU A 79 -6.07 3.55 11.45
N ASP A 80 -6.60 2.41 10.97
CA ASP A 80 -7.71 1.71 11.65
C ASP A 80 -7.32 1.29 13.08
N ASN A 81 -6.10 0.78 13.26
CA ASN A 81 -5.61 0.41 14.59
C ASN A 81 -5.55 1.60 15.55
N GLU A 82 -5.05 2.76 15.09
CA GLU A 82 -4.98 3.99 15.89
C GLU A 82 -6.38 4.49 16.30
N GLN A 83 -7.35 4.40 15.39
CA GLN A 83 -8.74 4.73 15.70
C GLN A 83 -9.33 3.78 16.74
N LEU A 84 -9.11 2.47 16.60
CA LEU A 84 -9.56 1.47 17.57
C LEU A 84 -8.95 1.69 18.97
N VAL A 85 -7.66 2.00 19.05
CA VAL A 85 -6.98 2.32 20.32
C VAL A 85 -7.62 3.54 20.97
N THR A 86 -7.83 4.61 20.21
CA THR A 86 -8.45 5.85 20.71
C THR A 86 -9.86 5.60 21.26
N GLN A 87 -10.67 4.82 20.53
CA GLN A 87 -12.01 4.43 20.98
C GLN A 87 -11.97 3.59 22.26
N TYR A 88 -11.08 2.60 22.31
CA TYR A 88 -10.90 1.76 23.48
C TYR A 88 -10.50 2.57 24.72
N GLU A 89 -9.58 3.53 24.59
CA GLU A 89 -9.18 4.38 25.71
C GLU A 89 -10.33 5.26 26.22
N ARG A 90 -11.13 5.81 25.30
CA ARG A 90 -12.33 6.58 25.65
C ARG A 90 -13.35 5.72 26.41
N GLU A 91 -13.64 4.53 25.92
CA GLU A 91 -14.59 3.62 26.57
C GLU A 91 -14.10 3.20 27.96
N LYS A 92 -12.81 2.88 28.06
CA LYS A 92 -12.16 2.54 29.33
C LYS A 92 -12.23 3.69 30.34
N ALA A 93 -12.07 4.93 29.91
CA ALA A 93 -12.20 6.11 30.76
C ALA A 93 -13.65 6.31 31.24
N LEU A 94 -14.62 6.19 30.33
CA LEU A 94 -16.05 6.28 30.67
C LEU A 94 -16.45 5.20 31.67
N ARG A 95 -15.95 3.97 31.51
CA ARG A 95 -16.25 2.88 32.43
C ARG A 95 -15.69 3.13 33.84
N ARG A 96 -14.44 3.61 33.93
CA ARG A 96 -13.83 3.99 35.23
C ARG A 96 -14.64 5.09 35.92
N HIS A 97 -15.06 6.11 35.17
CA HIS A 97 -15.88 7.19 35.72
C HIS A 97 -17.24 6.69 36.21
N ALA A 98 -17.91 5.82 35.45
CA ALA A 98 -19.18 5.21 35.88
C ALA A 98 -19.01 4.34 37.14
N GLU A 99 -17.93 3.55 37.21
CA GLU A 99 -17.59 2.75 38.39
C GLU A 99 -17.32 3.64 39.62
N GLU A 100 -16.64 4.78 39.46
CA GLU A 100 -16.38 5.74 40.54
C GLU A 100 -17.66 6.42 41.04
N VAL A 101 -18.51 6.92 40.12
CA VAL A 101 -19.82 7.51 40.45
C VAL A 101 -20.73 6.50 41.15
N SER A 102 -20.70 5.22 40.76
CA SER A 102 -21.48 4.17 41.42
C SER A 102 -20.97 3.84 42.84
N ARG A 103 -19.69 4.10 43.12
CA ARG A 103 -19.05 3.82 44.41
C ARG A 103 -19.12 4.98 45.39
N SER A 104 -19.34 6.22 44.93
CA SER A 104 -19.69 7.32 45.83
C SER A 104 -21.10 7.08 46.38
N PRO A 105 -21.29 6.71 47.65
CA PRO A 105 -22.62 6.63 48.22
C PRO A 105 -23.20 8.04 48.20
N GLY A 106 -24.46 8.15 47.75
CA GLY A 106 -25.19 9.41 47.82
C GLY A 106 -24.97 10.04 49.18
N THR A 107 -24.45 11.27 49.17
CA THR A 107 -24.58 12.18 50.30
C THR A 107 -26.07 12.29 50.56
N SER A 108 -26.58 11.45 51.46
CA SER A 108 -27.94 11.56 51.96
C SER A 108 -28.00 12.94 52.61
N PRO A 109 -28.97 13.80 52.24
CA PRO A 109 -29.23 14.98 53.03
C PRO A 109 -29.60 14.45 54.42
N VAL A 110 -28.75 14.77 55.40
CA VAL A 110 -29.04 14.51 56.80
C VAL A 110 -30.20 15.46 57.12
N ASP A 111 -31.41 14.90 57.18
CA ASP A 111 -32.54 15.53 57.87
C ASP A 111 -32.19 15.56 59.37
N ASP A 112 -31.80 16.73 59.87
CA ASP A 112 -32.02 17.21 61.25
C ASP A 112 -31.88 18.76 61.30
#